data_AF-A0A1M6LPI9-F1
#
_entry.id   AF-A0A1M6LPI9-F1
#
_cell.length_a   1.000
_cell.length_b   1.000
_cell.length_c   1.000
_cell.angle_alpha   90.00
_cell.angle_beta   90.00
_cell.angle_gamma   90.00
#
_symmetry.space_group_name_H-M   'P 1'
#
loop_
_entity.id
_entity.type
_entity.pdbx_description
1 polymer ?
#
loop_
_entity_poly.entity_id
_entity_poly.type
_entity_poly.pdbx_seq_one_letter_code
_entity_poly.pdbx_strand_id
1 'polypeptide(L)'
;MKLITKIIAFFIVKYSVFYLFMMIKSNNYKIPNIAKSRISEDAFYYLLLYIPLPLISIILFTAPLYYSLKSKSMSIFAAVFALYLIIEYFIYTYLTSQSHIDENGVLNLIIGIIIFGIMFYKHFKQINQ
;
A
#
# COMPACT_ATOMS: atom_id res chain seq x y z
N MET A 1 2.29 -20.45 4.65
CA MET A 1 1.74 -19.19 5.18
C MET A 1 0.25 -19.12 4.90
N LYS A 2 -0.59 -18.89 5.92
CA LYS A 2 -2.04 -18.73 5.76
C LYS A 2 -2.34 -17.52 4.86
N LEU A 3 -3.46 -17.55 4.12
CA LEU A 3 -3.83 -16.51 3.16
C LEU A 3 -3.91 -15.12 3.81
N ILE A 4 -4.52 -15.02 5.00
CA ILE A 4 -4.61 -13.78 5.78
C ILE A 4 -3.20 -13.22 6.07
N THR A 5 -2.27 -14.05 6.52
CA THR A 5 -0.89 -13.63 6.79
C THR A 5 -0.17 -13.15 5.52
N LYS A 6 -0.48 -13.71 4.34
CA LYS A 6 0.02 -13.20 3.05
C LYS A 6 -0.52 -11.82 2.72
N ILE A 7 -1.79 -11.56 2.99
CA ILE A 7 -2.40 -10.26 2.74
C ILE A 7 -1.81 -9.20 3.69
N ILE A 8 -1.64 -9.52 4.97
CA ILE A 8 -0.98 -8.62 5.93
C ILE A 8 0.47 -8.36 5.51
N ALA A 9 1.22 -9.42 5.16
CA ALA A 9 2.59 -9.29 4.68
C ALA A 9 2.67 -8.45 3.39
N PHE A 10 1.67 -8.55 2.51
CA PHE A 10 1.58 -7.73 1.31
C PHE A 10 1.55 -6.24 1.65
N PHE A 11 0.68 -5.82 2.58
CA PHE A 11 0.65 -4.41 2.99
C PHE A 11 1.98 -3.96 3.58
N ILE A 12 2.56 -4.74 4.50
CA ILE A 12 3.84 -4.39 5.13
C ILE A 12 4.95 -4.23 4.08
N VAL A 13 5.10 -5.21 3.18
CA VAL A 13 6.12 -5.19 2.13
C VAL A 13 5.89 -4.04 1.17
N LYS A 14 4.65 -3.84 0.71
CA LYS A 14 4.30 -2.75 -0.20
C LYS A 14 4.69 -1.40 0.37
N TYR A 15 4.26 -1.08 1.58
CA TYR A 15 4.54 0.22 2.19
C TYR A 15 6.02 0.38 2.56
N SER A 16 6.73 -0.71 2.89
CA SER A 16 8.18 -0.68 3.08
C SER A 16 8.90 -0.31 1.77
N VAL A 17 8.51 -0.93 0.65
CA VAL A 17 9.08 -0.63 -0.67
C VAL A 17 8.76 0.82 -1.07
N PHE A 18 7.50 1.23 -0.93
CA PHE A 18 7.08 2.60 -1.23
C PHE A 18 7.87 3.63 -0.41
N TYR A 19 8.06 3.39 0.89
CA TYR A 19 8.86 4.25 1.75
C TYR A 19 10.32 4.36 1.30
N LEU A 20 10.96 3.24 0.92
CA LEU A 20 12.32 3.25 0.36
C LEU A 20 12.40 4.09 -0.92
N PHE A 21 11.42 3.97 -1.81
CA PHE A 21 11.34 4.82 -3.01
C PHE A 21 11.23 6.31 -2.65
N MET A 22 10.40 6.66 -1.66
CA MET A 22 10.24 8.03 -1.20
C MET A 22 11.54 8.60 -0.61
N MET A 23 12.28 7.81 0.17
CA MET A 23 13.59 8.22 0.71
C MET A 23 14.62 8.48 -0.40
N ILE A 24 14.65 7.64 -1.42
CA ILE A 24 15.55 7.81 -2.57
C ILE A 24 15.15 9.07 -3.36
N LYS A 25 13.85 9.27 -3.63
CA LYS A 25 13.32 10.44 -4.35
C LYS A 25 13.63 11.75 -3.62
N SER A 26 13.56 11.78 -2.29
CA SER A 26 13.83 12.97 -1.50
C SER A 26 15.33 13.19 -1.18
N ASN A 27 16.22 12.30 -1.62
CA ASN A 27 17.65 12.28 -1.30
C ASN A 27 17.93 12.36 0.23
N ASN A 28 16.96 11.93 1.04
CA ASN A 28 16.97 12.04 2.49
C ASN A 28 17.01 10.64 3.10
N TYR A 29 18.23 10.14 3.30
CA TYR A 29 18.49 8.81 3.87
C TYR A 29 18.51 8.77 5.40
N LYS A 30 18.26 9.92 6.06
CA LYS A 30 18.26 9.99 7.51
C LYS A 30 17.02 9.29 8.04
N ILE A 31 17.23 8.28 8.89
CA ILE A 31 16.18 7.75 9.76
C ILE A 31 15.57 8.96 10.48
N PRO A 32 14.23 9.16 10.47
CA PRO A 32 13.61 10.30 11.11
C PRO A 32 14.07 10.37 12.57
N ASN A 33 14.94 11.34 12.86
CA ASN A 33 15.53 11.49 14.18
C ASN A 33 14.54 12.29 15.03
N ILE A 34 13.57 11.57 15.61
CA ILE A 34 12.46 12.09 16.40
C ILE A 34 12.95 13.05 17.52
N ALA A 35 14.18 12.89 17.99
CA ALA A 35 14.75 13.65 19.09
C ALA A 35 15.38 15.00 18.70
N LYS A 36 15.67 15.27 17.41
CA LYS A 36 16.46 16.45 16.99
C LYS A 36 15.81 17.38 15.97
N SER A 37 14.72 16.99 15.32
CA SER A 37 14.01 17.90 14.42
C SER A 37 13.02 18.75 15.23
N ARG A 38 13.28 20.06 15.32
CA ARG A 38 12.17 21.05 15.30
C ARG A 38 11.22 20.55 14.22
N ILE A 39 9.97 20.25 14.56
CA ILE A 39 8.97 19.60 13.71
C ILE A 39 9.06 20.21 12.30
N SER A 40 9.86 19.58 11.45
CA SER A 40 9.94 19.93 10.05
C SER A 40 8.79 19.18 9.42
N GLU A 41 8.10 19.81 8.48
CA GLU A 41 6.97 19.21 7.77
C GLU A 41 7.28 17.78 7.29
N ASP A 42 8.54 17.51 6.95
CA ASP A 42 9.08 16.19 6.59
C ASP A 42 8.90 15.10 7.67
N ALA A 43 9.20 15.39 8.95
CA ALA A 43 9.14 14.37 10.01
C ALA A 43 7.70 13.95 10.32
N PHE A 44 6.77 14.90 10.26
CA PHE A 44 5.34 14.64 10.40
C PHE A 44 4.80 13.87 9.19
N TYR A 45 5.23 14.24 7.98
CA TYR A 45 4.89 13.55 6.74
C TYR A 45 5.30 12.07 6.75
N TYR A 46 6.52 11.77 7.21
CA TYR A 46 6.99 10.37 7.33
C TYR A 46 6.24 9.59 8.41
N LEU A 47 5.92 10.20 9.55
CA LEU A 47 5.13 9.56 10.61
C LEU A 47 3.70 9.24 10.15
N LEU A 48 3.07 10.16 9.39
CA LEU A 48 1.70 10.00 8.91
C LEU A 48 1.57 8.95 7.79
N LEU A 49 2.62 8.79 6.99
CA LEU A 49 2.67 7.82 5.89
C LEU A 49 3.12 6.43 6.34
N TYR A 50 4.07 6.35 7.26
CA TYR A 50 4.76 5.08 7.54
C TYR A 50 3.98 4.15 8.48
N ILE A 51 3.17 4.69 9.39
CA ILE A 51 2.46 3.88 10.40
C ILE A 51 0.94 3.86 10.16
N PRO A 52 0.26 5.02 10.00
CA PRO A 52 -1.20 5.04 9.82
C PRO A 52 -1.66 4.38 8.52
N LEU A 53 -1.02 4.67 7.38
CA LEU A 53 -1.48 4.15 6.08
C LEU A 53 -1.45 2.62 6.01
N PRO A 54 -0.36 1.93 6.38
CA PRO A 54 -0.37 0.46 6.41
C PRO A 54 -1.44 -0.10 7.32
N LEU A 55 -1.64 0.51 8.51
CA LEU A 55 -2.63 0.05 9.47
C LEU A 55 -4.06 0.22 8.95
N ILE A 56 -4.38 1.40 8.39
CA ILE A 56 -5.67 1.70 7.78
C ILE A 56 -5.94 0.70 6.65
N SER A 57 -4.96 0.48 5.77
CA SER A 57 -5.09 -0.46 4.66
C SER A 57 -5.28 -1.90 5.13
N ILE A 58 -4.55 -2.34 6.17
CA ILE A 58 -4.72 -3.67 6.76
C ILE A 58 -6.13 -3.83 7.33
N ILE A 59 -6.61 -2.86 8.11
CA ILE A 59 -7.92 -2.94 8.78
C ILE A 59 -9.05 -2.95 7.75
N LEU A 60 -9.00 -2.06 6.75
CA LEU A 60 -10.07 -1.91 5.78
C LEU A 60 -10.09 -3.02 4.72
N PHE A 61 -8.92 -3.44 4.22
CA PHE A 61 -8.85 -4.26 3.00
C PHE A 61 -8.46 -5.71 3.21
N THR A 62 -8.01 -6.12 4.41
CA THR A 62 -7.66 -7.53 4.63
C THR A 62 -8.86 -8.45 4.40
N ALA A 63 -10.02 -8.12 4.97
CA ALA A 63 -11.22 -8.95 4.82
C ALA A 63 -11.76 -8.96 3.37
N PRO A 64 -11.99 -7.80 2.71
CA PRO A 64 -12.39 -7.77 1.30
C PRO A 64 -11.45 -8.57 0.38
N LEU A 65 -10.14 -8.37 0.51
CA LEU A 65 -9.16 -9.09 -0.31
C LEU A 65 -9.17 -10.59 -0.02
N TYR A 66 -9.29 -10.99 1.25
CA TYR A 66 -9.37 -12.40 1.64
C TYR A 66 -10.57 -13.10 1.00
N TYR A 67 -11.77 -12.52 1.10
CA TYR A 67 -12.97 -13.12 0.53
C TYR A 67 -12.94 -13.11 -1.01
N SER A 68 -12.39 -12.06 -1.62
CA SER A 68 -12.25 -12.00 -3.09
C SER A 68 -11.31 -13.09 -3.63
N LEU A 69 -10.18 -13.34 -2.97
CA LEU A 69 -9.24 -14.40 -3.33
C LEU A 69 -9.82 -15.79 -3.06
N LYS A 70 -10.66 -15.93 -2.04
CA LYS A 70 -11.34 -17.20 -1.72
C LYS A 70 -12.48 -17.53 -2.68
N SER A 71 -13.13 -16.52 -3.25
CA SER A 71 -14.25 -16.69 -4.20
C SER A 71 -13.86 -17.42 -5.48
N LYS A 72 -12.58 -17.45 -5.86
CA LYS A 72 -12.07 -17.99 -7.14
C LYS A 72 -12.73 -17.39 -8.40
N SER A 73 -13.41 -16.25 -8.28
CA SER A 73 -13.91 -15.50 -9.43
C SER A 73 -12.92 -14.40 -9.76
N MET A 74 -12.28 -14.49 -10.92
CA MET A 74 -11.32 -13.48 -11.37
C MET A 74 -11.98 -12.09 -11.49
N SER A 75 -13.26 -12.03 -11.90
CA SER A 75 -14.01 -10.76 -12.00
C SER A 75 -14.25 -10.12 -10.64
N ILE A 76 -14.64 -10.91 -9.63
CA ILE A 76 -14.85 -10.41 -8.26
C ILE A 76 -13.52 -9.93 -7.68
N PHE A 77 -12.46 -10.70 -7.87
CA PHE A 77 -11.12 -10.30 -7.44
C PHE A 77 -10.67 -8.99 -8.10
N ALA A 78 -10.78 -8.89 -9.43
CA ALA A 78 -10.36 -7.71 -10.17
C ALA A 78 -11.13 -6.46 -9.73
N ALA A 79 -12.45 -6.58 -9.51
CA ALA A 79 -13.28 -5.49 -9.02
C ALA A 79 -12.86 -5.03 -7.61
N VAL A 80 -12.71 -5.97 -6.67
CA VAL A 80 -12.29 -5.65 -5.28
C VAL A 80 -10.89 -5.05 -5.26
N PHE A 81 -9.97 -5.58 -6.06
CA PHE A 81 -8.60 -5.09 -6.12
C PHE A 81 -8.53 -3.69 -6.74
N ALA A 82 -9.27 -3.44 -7.82
CA ALA A 82 -9.37 -2.09 -8.41
C ALA A 82 -9.97 -1.09 -7.42
N LEU A 83 -11.00 -1.49 -6.68
CA LEU A 83 -11.67 -0.64 -5.69
C LEU A 83 -10.74 -0.33 -4.50
N TYR A 84 -9.95 -1.31 -4.06
CA TYR A 84 -8.86 -1.11 -3.10
C TYR A 84 -7.86 -0.05 -3.60
N LEU A 85 -7.35 -0.20 -4.82
CA LEU A 85 -6.39 0.74 -5.39
C LEU A 85 -6.97 2.16 -5.46
N ILE A 86 -8.20 2.31 -5.95
CA ILE A 86 -8.87 3.61 -6.05
C ILE A 86 -9.00 4.26 -4.67
N ILE A 87 -9.54 3.56 -3.68
CA ILE A 87 -9.73 4.11 -2.34
C ILE A 87 -8.37 4.47 -1.72
N GLU A 88 -7.38 3.60 -1.86
CA GLU A 88 -6.04 3.86 -1.30
C GLU A 88 -5.40 5.10 -1.93
N TYR A 89 -5.53 5.30 -3.23
CA TYR A 89 -5.07 6.52 -3.90
C TYR A 89 -5.75 7.76 -3.33
N PHE A 90 -7.07 7.73 -3.13
CA PHE A 90 -7.79 8.85 -2.55
C PHE A 90 -7.40 9.10 -1.08
N ILE A 91 -7.26 8.06 -0.26
CA ILE A 91 -6.78 8.18 1.13
C ILE A 91 -5.38 8.81 1.14
N TYR A 92 -4.48 8.32 0.29
CA TYR A 92 -3.13 8.87 0.19
C TYR A 92 -3.16 10.34 -0.21
N THR A 93 -3.84 10.68 -1.29
CA THR A 93 -3.88 12.03 -1.86
C THR A 93 -4.53 13.01 -0.89
N TYR A 94 -5.62 12.61 -0.23
CA TYR A 94 -6.30 13.41 0.79
C TYR A 94 -5.40 13.73 1.99
N LEU A 95 -4.59 12.76 2.43
CA LEU A 95 -3.71 12.93 3.58
C LEU A 95 -2.41 13.69 3.27
N THR A 96 -1.99 13.76 2.00
CA THR A 96 -0.63 14.21 1.64
C THR A 96 -0.56 15.52 0.86
N SER A 97 -1.30 15.66 -0.25
CA SER A 97 -1.15 16.84 -1.11
C SER A 97 -2.44 17.59 -1.40
N GLN A 98 -3.62 17.00 -1.12
CA GLN A 98 -4.94 17.54 -1.48
C GLN A 98 -5.03 18.01 -2.95
N SER A 99 -4.09 17.59 -3.80
CA SER A 99 -4.01 17.96 -5.21
C SER A 99 -4.84 16.99 -6.07
N HIS A 100 -5.27 17.42 -7.25
CA HIS A 100 -6.08 16.56 -8.12
C HIS A 100 -5.32 15.34 -8.67
N ILE A 101 -3.99 15.44 -8.85
CA ILE A 101 -3.14 14.34 -9.33
C ILE A 101 -1.85 14.34 -8.52
N ASP A 102 -1.65 13.29 -7.72
CA ASP A 102 -0.46 13.10 -6.90
C ASP A 102 0.45 12.00 -7.48
N GLU A 103 1.63 12.40 -7.95
CA GLU A 103 2.62 11.48 -8.52
C GLU A 103 3.05 10.38 -7.55
N ASN A 104 3.16 10.69 -6.26
CA ASN A 104 3.56 9.72 -5.24
C ASN A 104 2.41 8.75 -4.95
N GLY A 105 1.16 9.22 -5.04
CA GLY A 105 -0.03 8.38 -5.00
C GLY A 105 -0.04 7.37 -6.15
N VAL A 106 0.26 7.82 -7.37
CA VAL A 106 0.39 6.95 -8.54
C VAL A 106 1.53 5.95 -8.37
N LEU A 107 2.68 6.37 -7.84
CA LEU A 107 3.80 5.48 -7.55
C LEU A 107 3.41 4.38 -6.54
N ASN A 108 2.66 4.72 -5.49
CA ASN A 108 2.16 3.76 -4.51
C ASN A 108 1.21 2.72 -5.15
N LEU A 109 0.38 3.13 -6.11
CA LEU A 109 -0.47 2.22 -6.88
C LEU A 109 0.35 1.22 -7.69
N ILE A 110 1.34 1.72 -8.45
CA ILE A 110 2.21 0.89 -9.30
C ILE A 110 2.95 -0.14 -8.45
N ILE A 111 3.54 0.28 -7.33
CA ILE A 111 4.21 -0.62 -6.39
C ILE A 111 3.22 -1.65 -5.83
N GLY A 112 2.00 -1.24 -5.49
CA GLY A 112 0.94 -2.13 -5.05
C GLY A 112 0.64 -3.24 -6.05
N ILE A 113 0.47 -2.90 -7.33
CA ILE A 113 0.19 -3.87 -8.40
C ILE A 113 1.36 -4.85 -8.54
N ILE A 114 2.61 -4.36 -8.60
CA ILE A 114 3.80 -5.19 -8.78
C ILE A 114 3.97 -6.17 -7.60
N ILE A 115 3.94 -5.66 -6.37
CA ILE A 115 4.14 -6.50 -5.17
C ILE A 115 3.00 -7.50 -5.02
N PHE A 116 1.75 -7.11 -5.32
CA PHE A 116 0.63 -8.04 -5.30
C PHE A 116 0.82 -9.16 -6.32
N GLY A 117 1.18 -8.82 -7.57
CA GLY A 117 1.46 -9.79 -8.63
C GLY A 117 2.53 -10.80 -8.22
N ILE A 118 3.65 -10.33 -7.65
CA ILE A 118 4.74 -11.19 -7.18
C ILE A 118 4.31 -12.09 -6.01
N MET A 119 3.54 -11.58 -5.04
CA MET A 119 3.16 -12.36 -3.86
C MET A 119 2.04 -13.36 -4.12
N PHE A 120 1.15 -13.07 -5.08
CA PHE A 120 -0.06 -13.84 -5.35
C PHE A 120 -0.09 -14.54 -6.71
N TYR A 121 0.99 -14.54 -7.52
CA TYR A 121 1.04 -15.21 -8.84
C TYR A 121 0.54 -16.67 -8.80
N LYS A 122 0.89 -17.43 -7.75
CA LYS A 122 0.46 -18.83 -7.60
C LYS A 122 -1.03 -18.97 -7.37
N HIS A 123 -1.66 -17.99 -6.69
CA HIS A 123 -3.11 -18.01 -6.47
C HIS A 123 -3.86 -17.76 -7.79
N PHE A 124 -3.38 -16.87 -8.65
CA PHE A 124 -3.98 -16.64 -9.96
C PHE A 124 -4.00 -17.89 -10.84
N LYS A 125 -2.92 -18.69 -10.80
CA LYS A 125 -2.87 -19.96 -11.53
C LYS A 125 -3.97 -20.95 -11.09
N GLN A 126 -4.38 -20.92 -9.82
CA GLN A 126 -5.44 -21.79 -9.29
C GLN A 126 -6.86 -21.25 -9.52
N ILE A 127 -7.01 -19.97 -9.84
CA ILE A 127 -8.31 -19.33 -10.13
C ILE A 127 -8.72 -19.58 -11.59
N ASN A 128 -7.74 -19.68 -12.49
CA ASN A 128 -7.97 -19.91 -13.93
C ASN A 128 -7.99 -21.40 -14.33
N GLN A 129 -8.02 -22.32 -13.36
CA GLN A 129 -8.17 -23.77 -13.54
C GLN A 129 -9.51 -24.21 -12.97
#